data_AF-A0A7W1PET3-F1
#
_entry.id   AF-A0A7W1PET3-F1
#
_cell.length_a   1.000
_cell.length_b   1.000
_cell.length_c   1.000
_cell.angle_alpha   90.00
_cell.angle_beta   90.00
_cell.angle_gamma   90.00
#
_symmetry.space_group_name_H-M   'P 1'
#
loop_
_entity.id
_entity.type
_entity.pdbx_description
1 polymer ?
#
loop_
_entity_poly.entity_id
_entity_poly.type
_entity_poly.pdbx_seq_one_letter_code
_entity_poly.pdbx_strand_id
1 'polypeptide(L)'
;MEVMSDDNSRGPQGNGAQTRVFTDHEGVQWEVTEIPGRIVPAARGEKCLIFSSPVAIRRVWTYPETWVRMSADELYDLSWRR
;
A
#
# COMPACT_ATOMS: atom_id res chain seq x y z
N MET A 1 -10.42 -36.60 -3.65
CA MET A 1 -10.74 -35.24 -4.13
C MET A 1 -11.19 -34.48 -2.90
N GLU A 2 -10.24 -33.97 -2.11
CA GLU A 2 -10.55 -33.27 -0.86
C GLU A 2 -9.55 -32.12 -0.71
N VAL A 3 -10.12 -31.00 -0.25
CA VAL A 3 -9.75 -29.62 -0.56
C VAL A 3 -8.51 -29.13 0.17
N MET A 4 -7.73 -28.31 -0.53
CA MET A 4 -6.71 -27.42 0.03
C MET A 4 -7.29 -26.64 1.22
N SER A 5 -6.72 -26.88 2.40
CA SER A 5 -6.76 -25.92 3.50
C SER A 5 -5.44 -25.17 3.42
N ASP A 6 -5.39 -24.12 2.62
CA ASP A 6 -4.30 -23.15 2.67
C ASP A 6 -4.46 -22.33 3.97
N ASP A 7 -4.02 -22.94 5.08
CA ASP A 7 -3.56 -22.22 6.26
C ASP A 7 -2.32 -21.42 5.84
N ASN A 8 -2.55 -20.27 5.21
CA ASN A 8 -1.50 -19.33 4.86
C ASN A 8 -1.08 -18.54 6.11
N SER A 9 -0.52 -19.27 7.09
CA SER A 9 0.80 -19.01 7.65
C SER A 9 1.25 -17.55 7.56
N ARG A 10 0.61 -16.66 8.32
CA ARG A 10 1.14 -15.31 8.57
C ARG A 10 2.36 -15.42 9.49
N GLY A 11 3.54 -15.62 8.91
CA GLY A 11 4.82 -15.33 9.55
C GLY A 11 5.69 -14.46 8.62
N PRO A 12 6.79 -13.85 9.10
CA PRO A 12 7.07 -13.34 10.44
C PRO A 12 6.99 -11.80 10.48
N GLN A 13 6.58 -11.24 11.63
CA GLN A 13 6.73 -9.81 11.92
C GLN A 13 8.22 -9.48 12.13
N GLY A 14 8.83 -8.78 11.18
CA GLY A 14 10.17 -8.21 11.30
C GLY A 14 10.28 -6.95 10.43
N ASN A 15 10.31 -5.77 11.05
CA ASN A 15 10.29 -4.43 10.43
C ASN A 15 9.08 -4.17 9.52
N GLY A 16 7.88 -4.32 10.11
CA GLY A 16 6.59 -4.37 9.42
C GLY A 16 6.31 -3.19 8.50
N ALA A 17 6.32 -3.46 7.19
CA ALA A 17 5.68 -2.62 6.20
C ALA A 17 4.29 -2.23 6.70
N GLN A 18 4.06 -0.93 6.89
CA GLN A 18 2.77 -0.44 7.33
C GLN A 18 1.82 -0.56 6.13
N THR A 19 0.77 -1.36 6.28
CA THR A 19 -0.26 -1.56 5.26
C THR A 19 -1.60 -1.06 5.77
N ARG A 20 -2.37 -0.40 4.91
CA ARG A 20 -3.72 0.08 5.21
C ARG A 20 -4.63 -0.10 4.01
N VAL A 21 -5.90 -0.39 4.28
CA VAL A 21 -6.95 -0.49 3.24
C VAL A 21 -7.93 0.67 3.42
N PHE A 22 -8.36 1.26 2.31
CA PHE A 22 -9.45 2.25 2.27
C PHE A 22 -10.32 2.06 1.02
N THR A 23 -11.49 2.70 1.01
CA THR A 23 -12.39 2.73 -0.14
C THR A 23 -12.53 4.18 -0.59
N ASP A 24 -12.36 4.45 -1.88
CA ASP A 24 -12.55 5.79 -2.44
C ASP A 24 -14.03 6.13 -2.68
N HIS A 25 -14.27 7.35 -3.17
CA HIS A 25 -15.62 7.87 -3.43
C HIS A 25 -16.36 7.13 -4.57
N GLU A 26 -15.64 6.42 -5.44
CA GLU A 26 -16.19 5.59 -6.52
C GLU A 26 -16.47 4.16 -6.04
N GLY A 27 -16.15 3.83 -4.78
CA GLY A 27 -16.34 2.51 -4.20
C GLY A 27 -15.20 1.54 -4.48
N VAL A 28 -14.07 2.00 -5.04
CA VAL A 28 -12.92 1.13 -5.32
C VAL A 28 -12.11 0.94 -4.03
N GLN A 29 -11.79 -0.32 -3.72
CA GLN A 29 -10.92 -0.65 -2.60
C GLN A 29 -9.45 -0.52 -3.01
N TRP A 30 -8.70 0.18 -2.18
CA TRP A 30 -7.27 0.39 -2.31
C TRP A 30 -6.53 -0.17 -1.12
N GLU A 31 -5.44 -0.87 -1.38
CA GLU A 31 -4.43 -1.23 -0.40
C GLU A 31 -3.23 -0.28 -0.56
N VAL A 32 -2.76 0.28 0.55
CA VAL A 32 -1.62 1.17 0.62
C VAL A 32 -0.56 0.52 1.48
N THR A 33 0.63 0.28 0.90
CA THR A 33 1.75 -0.31 1.64
C THR A 33 2.98 0.57 1.52
N GLU A 34 3.59 0.89 2.65
CA GLU A 34 4.93 1.48 2.68
C GLU A 34 5.99 0.40 2.45
N ILE A 35 6.79 0.56 1.39
CA ILE A 35 7.90 -0.34 1.07
C ILE A 35 9.22 0.43 0.99
N PRO A 36 10.35 -0.21 1.34
CA PRO A 36 11.65 0.42 1.21
C PRO A 36 12.03 0.61 -0.27
N GLY A 37 12.55 1.79 -0.62
CA GLY A 37 12.92 2.11 -2.00
C GLY A 37 13.96 1.16 -2.59
N ARG A 38 14.83 0.56 -1.77
CA ARG A 38 15.85 -0.40 -2.22
C ARG A 38 15.30 -1.63 -2.95
N ILE A 39 14.03 -2.00 -2.69
CA ILE A 39 13.37 -3.14 -3.37
C ILE A 39 12.55 -2.69 -4.59
N VAL A 40 12.53 -1.40 -4.90
CA VAL A 40 11.71 -0.81 -5.96
C VAL A 40 12.60 -0.41 -7.14
N PRO A 41 12.31 -0.89 -8.36
CA PRO A 41 13.08 -0.49 -9.54
C PRO A 41 12.93 1.02 -9.81
N ALA A 42 14.06 1.66 -10.15
CA ALA A 42 14.19 3.11 -10.35
C ALA A 42 13.80 3.94 -9.11
N ALA A 43 14.30 3.55 -7.94
CA ALA A 43 13.99 4.21 -6.68
C ALA A 43 14.37 5.69 -6.68
N ARG A 44 13.48 6.53 -6.15
CA ARG A 44 13.69 7.99 -6.02
C ARG A 44 13.85 8.46 -4.57
N GLY A 45 13.81 7.54 -3.61
CA GLY A 45 13.93 7.82 -2.19
C GLY A 45 14.08 6.53 -1.37
N GLU A 46 14.24 6.68 -0.06
CA GLU A 46 14.48 5.56 0.87
C GLU A 46 13.26 4.67 1.06
N LYS A 47 12.06 5.20 0.83
CA LYS A 47 10.78 4.51 0.94
C LYS A 47 9.77 5.10 -0.06
N CYS A 48 8.74 4.33 -0.38
CA CYS A 48 7.58 4.82 -1.12
C CYS A 48 6.29 4.15 -0.63
N LEU A 49 5.16 4.79 -0.92
CA LEU A 49 3.84 4.19 -0.81
C LEU A 49 3.46 3.57 -2.14
N ILE A 50 2.99 2.32 -2.10
CA ILE A 50 2.32 1.66 -3.20
C ILE A 50 0.83 1.62 -2.91
N PHE A 51 0.05 2.25 -3.78
CA PHE A 51 -1.41 2.15 -3.79
C PHE A 51 -1.78 1.11 -4.85
N SER A 52 -2.44 0.03 -4.45
CA SER A 52 -2.91 -1.02 -5.35
C SER A 52 -4.42 -1.19 -5.25
N SER A 53 -5.06 -1.32 -6.39
CA SER A 53 -6.46 -1.73 -6.53
C SER A 53 -6.56 -2.70 -7.72
N PRO A 54 -7.70 -3.38 -7.92
CA PRO A 54 -7.90 -4.25 -9.08
C PRO A 54 -7.74 -3.53 -10.43
N VAL A 55 -7.88 -2.20 -10.45
CA VAL A 55 -7.89 -1.39 -11.67
C VAL A 55 -6.62 -0.56 -11.89
N ALA A 56 -5.81 -0.36 -10.85
CA ALA A 56 -4.63 0.51 -10.95
C ALA A 56 -3.59 0.24 -9.86
N ILE A 57 -2.33 0.53 -10.19
CA ILE A 57 -1.23 0.61 -9.24
C ILE A 57 -0.58 1.98 -9.36
N ARG A 58 -0.43 2.69 -8.23
CA ARG A 58 0.19 4.02 -8.14
C ARG A 58 1.31 4.00 -7.11
N ARG A 59 2.31 4.84 -7.33
CA ARG A 59 3.51 4.90 -6.50
C ARG A 59 3.84 6.34 -6.17
N VAL A 60 3.94 6.61 -4.86
CA VAL A 60 4.16 7.95 -4.31
C VAL A 60 5.45 7.94 -3.51
N TRP A 61 6.39 8.81 -3.89
CA TRP A 61 7.70 8.95 -3.23
C TRP A 61 7.72 10.06 -2.18
N THR A 62 6.85 11.04 -2.30
CA THR A 62 6.75 12.17 -1.37
C THR A 62 5.41 12.11 -0.64
N TYR A 63 5.46 11.77 0.63
CA TYR A 63 4.28 11.59 1.47
C TYR A 63 4.63 11.95 2.93
N PRO A 64 3.64 12.38 3.74
CA PRO A 64 3.88 12.68 5.14
C PRO A 64 4.04 11.40 5.98
N GLU A 65 4.85 11.44 7.04
CA GLU A 65 4.99 10.31 7.98
C GLU A 65 3.66 9.92 8.66
N THR A 66 2.72 10.86 8.72
CA THR A 66 1.38 10.67 9.28
C THR A 66 0.38 10.02 8.31
N TRP A 67 0.82 9.54 7.14
CA TRP A 67 -0.07 8.99 6.11
C TRP A 67 -1.02 7.90 6.62
N VAL A 68 -0.58 7.08 7.57
CA VAL A 68 -1.37 6.01 8.18
C VAL A 68 -2.64 6.56 8.86
N ARG A 69 -2.64 7.83 9.27
CA ARG A 69 -3.75 8.50 9.97
C ARG A 69 -4.63 9.36 9.05
N MET A 70 -4.27 9.53 7.77
CA MET A 70 -5.03 10.33 6.82
C MET A 70 -6.42 9.73 6.57
N SER A 71 -7.40 10.55 6.20
CA SER A 71 -8.70 10.05 5.76
C SER A 71 -8.60 9.32 4.40
N ALA A 72 -9.67 8.62 4.01
CA ALA A 72 -9.73 7.96 2.70
C ALA A 72 -9.58 8.95 1.54
N ASP A 73 -10.19 10.14 1.67
CA ASP A 73 -10.11 11.21 0.66
C ASP A 73 -8.69 11.77 0.54
N GLU A 74 -8.05 12.05 1.67
CA GLU A 74 -6.65 12.50 1.72
C GLU A 74 -5.68 11.44 1.15
N LEU A 75 -5.92 10.15 1.40
CA LEU A 75 -5.14 9.06 0.80
C LEU A 75 -5.36 8.98 -0.71
N TYR A 76 -6.59 9.19 -1.17
CA TYR A 76 -6.91 9.21 -2.59
C TYR A 76 -6.21 10.39 -3.29
N ASP A 77 -6.26 11.61 -2.75
CA ASP A 77 -5.51 12.78 -3.27
C ASP A 77 -4.00 12.50 -3.32
N LEU A 78 -3.45 11.96 -2.22
CA LEU A 78 -2.04 11.60 -2.13
C LEU A 78 -1.61 10.64 -3.24
N SER A 79 -2.47 9.67 -3.62
CA SER A 79 -2.17 8.67 -4.64
C SER A 79 -1.91 9.27 -6.04
N TRP A 80 -2.34 10.50 -6.29
CA TRP A 80 -2.13 11.22 -7.55
C TRP A 80 -0.83 12.04 -7.58
N ARG A 81 -0.12 12.14 -6.45
CA ARG A 81 1.17 12.85 -6.38
C ARG A 81 2.28 12.00 -7.02
N ARG A 82 3.16 12.66 -7.78
CA ARG A 82 4.18 12.02 -8.62
C ARG A 82 5.59 12.12 -8.05
#